data_AF-A0A2I0KQ92-F1
#
_entry.id   AF-A0A2I0KQ92-F1
#
_cell.length_a   1.000
_cell.length_b   1.000
_cell.length_c   1.000
_cell.angle_alpha   90.00
_cell.angle_beta   90.00
_cell.angle_gamma   90.00
#
_symmetry.space_group_name_H-M   'P 1'
#
loop_
_entity.id
_entity.type
_entity.pdbx_description
1 polymer ?
#
loop_
_entity_poly.entity_id
_entity_poly.type
_entity_poly.pdbx_seq_one_letter_code
_entity_poly.pdbx_strand_id
1 'polypeptide(L)'
;MSHNSAKSIPEGATELANSKILIEAMMSEMRHVMRLEFEQEYEDVFPEETPHGLPLIRGIEHQIDFVPGATIPNRPAYRSNPEETKELQRQ
;
A
#
# COMPACT_ATOMS: atom_id res chain seq x y z
N MET A 1 20.53 -55.11 -35.07
CA MET A 1 19.95 -53.94 -35.79
C MET A 1 19.39 -53.00 -34.74
N SER A 2 20.17 -52.01 -34.30
CA SER A 2 19.77 -51.03 -33.28
C SER A 2 19.38 -49.74 -33.98
N HIS A 3 18.08 -49.44 -34.03
CA HIS A 3 17.60 -48.18 -34.58
C HIS A 3 17.61 -47.13 -33.47
N ASN A 4 18.54 -46.18 -33.60
CA ASN A 4 18.60 -45.00 -32.76
C ASN A 4 17.42 -44.09 -33.12
N SER A 5 16.39 -44.03 -32.29
CA SER A 5 15.29 -43.07 -32.41
C SER A 5 15.65 -41.82 -31.61
N ALA A 6 16.32 -40.87 -32.25
CA ALA A 6 16.38 -39.51 -31.74
C ALA A 6 14.96 -38.94 -31.82
N LYS A 7 14.29 -38.86 -30.67
CA LYS A 7 12.99 -38.23 -30.53
C LYS A 7 13.20 -36.72 -30.70
N SER A 8 12.99 -36.21 -31.91
CA SER A 8 13.02 -34.77 -32.19
C SER A 8 11.94 -34.09 -31.35
N ILE A 9 12.35 -33.22 -30.43
CA ILE A 9 11.45 -32.31 -29.75
C ILE A 9 10.88 -31.39 -30.83
N PRO A 10 9.54 -31.25 -30.96
CA PRO A 10 8.98 -30.40 -32.00
C PRO A 10 9.30 -28.93 -31.66
N GLU A 11 10.03 -28.26 -32.54
CA GLU A 11 10.43 -26.83 -32.45
C GLU A 11 9.25 -25.87 -32.21
N GLY A 12 8.01 -26.29 -32.48
CA GLY A 12 6.79 -25.51 -32.22
C GLY A 12 6.40 -25.35 -30.75
N ALA A 13 6.91 -26.20 -29.84
CA ALA A 13 6.60 -26.06 -28.40
C ALA A 13 7.33 -24.86 -27.77
N THR A 14 8.52 -24.54 -28.28
CA THR A 14 9.35 -23.41 -27.81
C THR A 14 8.85 -22.06 -28.31
N GLU A 15 8.31 -21.96 -29.53
CA GLU A 15 7.69 -20.72 -30.03
C GLU A 15 6.40 -20.35 -29.29
N LEU A 16 5.57 -21.34 -28.96
CA LEU A 16 4.36 -21.12 -28.17
C LEU A 16 4.68 -20.70 -26.73
N ALA A 17 5.72 -21.29 -26.14
CA ALA A 17 6.19 -20.88 -24.81
C ALA A 17 6.73 -19.43 -24.84
N ASN A 18 7.51 -19.06 -25.84
CA ASN A 18 8.04 -17.70 -25.99
C ASN A 18 6.94 -16.66 -26.20
N SER A 19 5.91 -16.96 -27.00
CA SER A 19 4.76 -16.07 -27.20
C SER A 19 3.88 -15.96 -25.96
N LYS A 20 3.68 -17.05 -25.21
CA LYS A 20 3.00 -16.99 -23.90
C LYS A 20 3.76 -16.12 -22.91
N ILE A 21 5.08 -16.26 -22.84
CA ILE A 21 5.94 -15.44 -21.97
C ILE A 21 5.85 -13.96 -22.36
N LEU A 22 5.86 -13.65 -23.67
CA LEU A 22 5.70 -12.30 -24.17
C LEU A 22 4.35 -11.68 -23.78
N ILE A 23 3.25 -12.43 -23.94
CA ILE A 23 1.91 -11.97 -23.56
C ILE A 23 1.83 -11.78 -22.03
N GLU A 24 2.40 -12.69 -21.25
CA GLU A 24 2.41 -12.61 -19.79
C GLU A 24 3.19 -11.39 -19.28
N ALA A 25 4.35 -11.10 -19.88
CA ALA A 25 5.14 -9.92 -19.60
C ALA A 25 4.39 -8.63 -19.96
N MET A 26 3.73 -8.58 -21.12
CA MET A 26 2.97 -7.41 -21.57
C MET A 26 1.75 -7.14 -20.67
N MET A 27 1.07 -8.19 -20.22
CA MET A 27 -0.03 -8.07 -19.24
C MET A 27 0.48 -7.67 -17.86
N SER A 28 1.71 -8.09 -17.49
CA SER A 28 2.36 -7.64 -16.26
C SER A 28 2.72 -6.17 -16.31
N GLU A 29 3.22 -5.70 -17.44
CA GLU A 29 3.53 -4.29 -17.66
C GLU A 29 2.27 -3.43 -17.58
N MET A 30 1.19 -3.86 -18.25
CA MET A 30 -0.10 -3.17 -18.19
C MET A 30 -0.67 -3.11 -16.76
N ARG A 31 -0.52 -4.18 -15.97
CA ARG A 31 -0.89 -4.17 -14.54
C ARG A 31 -0.03 -3.23 -13.72
N HIS A 32 1.25 -3.10 -14.05
CA HIS A 32 2.16 -2.20 -13.36
C HIS A 32 1.83 -0.74 -13.68
N VAL A 33 1.61 -0.41 -14.96
CA VAL A 33 1.17 0.91 -15.41
C VAL A 33 -0.14 1.33 -14.73
N MET A 34 -1.16 0.46 -14.74
CA MET A 34 -2.44 0.78 -14.06
C MET A 34 -2.28 0.99 -12.55
N ARG A 35 -1.33 0.29 -11.91
CA ARG A 35 -1.04 0.50 -10.49
C ARG A 35 -0.42 1.88 -10.26
N LEU A 36 0.57 2.25 -11.06
CA LEU A 36 1.25 3.55 -10.94
C LEU A 36 0.30 4.71 -11.23
N GLU A 37 -0.62 4.56 -12.19
CA GLU A 37 -1.66 5.56 -12.47
C GLU A 37 -2.61 5.72 -11.27
N PHE A 38 -3.03 4.59 -10.66
CA PHE A 38 -3.87 4.62 -9.47
C PHE A 38 -3.16 5.24 -8.26
N GLU A 39 -1.90 4.89 -8.02
CA GLU A 39 -1.10 5.46 -6.93
C GLU A 39 -0.92 6.99 -7.09
N GLN A 40 -0.77 7.47 -8.33
CA GLN A 40 -0.70 8.91 -8.62
C GLN A 40 -2.05 9.63 -8.46
N GLU A 41 -3.15 9.02 -8.90
CA GLU A 41 -4.49 9.62 -8.82
C GLU A 41 -4.97 9.80 -7.37
N TYR A 42 -4.56 8.89 -6.47
CA TYR A 42 -5.01 8.84 -5.08
C TYR A 42 -3.86 9.09 -4.08
N GLU A 43 -2.82 9.82 -4.49
CA GLU A 43 -1.65 10.14 -3.65
C GLU A 43 -2.06 10.82 -2.32
N ASP A 44 -3.11 11.65 -2.35
CA ASP A 44 -3.64 12.35 -1.16
C ASP A 44 -4.40 11.43 -0.19
N VAL A 45 -4.93 10.31 -0.68
CA VAL A 45 -5.64 9.30 0.12
C VAL A 45 -4.67 8.29 0.73
N PHE A 46 -3.57 7.99 0.03
CA PHE A 46 -2.54 7.04 0.45
C PHE A 46 -1.13 7.64 0.44
N PRO A 47 -0.87 8.69 1.24
CA PRO A 47 0.46 9.29 1.28
C PRO A 47 1.46 8.33 1.92
N GLU A 48 2.73 8.39 1.45
CA GLU A 48 3.82 7.57 2.00
C GLU A 48 4.08 7.89 3.49
N GLU A 49 3.88 9.15 3.88
CA GLU A 49 4.03 9.64 5.24
C GLU A 49 2.78 10.41 5.69
N THR A 50 2.52 10.46 6.99
CA THR A 50 1.38 11.22 7.51
C THR A 50 1.60 12.71 7.25
N PRO A 51 0.67 13.41 6.55
CA PRO A 51 0.87 14.79 6.18
C PRO A 51 0.93 15.68 7.43
N HIS A 52 1.90 16.61 7.45
CA HIS A 52 2.00 17.59 8.53
C HIS A 52 0.87 18.62 8.42
N GLY A 53 -0.01 18.62 9.42
CA GLY A 53 -1.08 19.62 9.54
C GLY A 53 -2.47 19.01 9.63
N LEU A 54 -3.47 19.88 9.72
CA LEU A 54 -4.86 19.46 9.72
C LEU A 54 -5.28 19.12 8.27
N PRO A 55 -6.12 18.09 8.07
CA PRO A 55 -6.70 17.83 6.76
C PRO A 55 -7.51 19.06 6.30
N LEU A 56 -7.70 19.18 4.99
CA LEU A 56 -8.55 20.23 4.42
C LEU A 56 -9.91 20.26 5.12
N ILE A 57 -10.43 21.45 5.41
CA ILE A 57 -11.72 21.64 6.06
C ILE A 57 -12.82 21.05 5.17
N ARG A 58 -13.37 19.90 5.56
CA ARG A 58 -14.43 19.18 4.82
C ARG A 58 -15.84 19.73 5.08
N GLY A 59 -15.95 20.85 5.79
CA GLY A 59 -17.24 21.46 6.17
C GLY A 59 -17.98 20.73 7.30
N ILE A 60 -17.31 19.79 7.99
CA ILE A 60 -17.84 19.03 9.13
C ILE A 60 -16.89 19.25 10.30
N GLU A 61 -17.45 19.70 11.43
CA GLU A 61 -16.73 19.87 12.69
C GLU A 61 -17.22 18.86 13.71
N HIS A 62 -16.31 18.37 14.56
CA HIS A 62 -16.67 17.51 15.68
C HIS A 62 -17.10 18.38 16.86
N GLN A 63 -18.35 18.25 17.30
CA GLN A 63 -18.85 18.88 18.51
C GLN A 63 -18.83 17.86 19.67
N ILE A 64 -18.25 18.26 20.80
CA ILE A 64 -18.34 17.49 22.05
C ILE A 64 -19.34 18.20 22.95
N ASP A 65 -20.53 17.64 23.07
CA ASP A 65 -21.55 18.17 23.97
C ASP A 65 -21.25 17.78 25.42
N PHE A 66 -21.14 18.79 26.28
CA PHE A 66 -21.00 18.57 27.71
C PHE A 66 -22.36 18.65 28.40
N VAL A 67 -22.57 17.78 29.38
CA VAL A 67 -23.69 17.92 30.31
C VAL A 67 -23.46 19.18 31.16
N PRO A 68 -24.45 20.07 31.34
CA PRO A 68 -24.30 21.24 32.21
C PRO A 68 -23.84 20.84 33.61
N GLY A 69 -22.77 21.48 34.10
CA GLY A 69 -22.15 21.15 35.40
C GLY A 69 -21.16 19.99 35.37
N ALA A 70 -20.91 19.37 34.21
CA ALA A 70 -19.83 18.38 34.07
C ALA A 70 -18.47 19.01 34.35
N THR A 71 -17.62 18.28 35.07
CA THR A 71 -16.23 18.69 35.33
C THR A 71 -15.31 18.01 34.32
N ILE A 72 -14.46 18.79 33.64
CA ILE A 72 -13.45 18.25 32.73
C ILE A 72 -12.40 17.51 33.57
N PRO A 73 -12.07 16.24 33.23
CA PRO A 73 -11.09 15.49 33.99
C PRO A 73 -9.70 16.14 33.86
N ASN A 74 -9.10 16.50 35.00
CA ASN A 74 -7.71 16.95 35.09
C ASN A 74 -6.94 15.98 36.00
N ARG A 75 -6.30 14.97 35.40
CA ARG A 75 -5.49 13.98 36.10
C ARG A 75 -4.02 14.17 35.74
N PRO A 76 -3.07 13.93 36.66
CA PRO A 76 -1.66 13.93 36.30
C PRO A 76 -1.40 12.89 35.21
N ALA A 77 -0.43 13.16 34.35
CA ALA A 77 0.02 12.20 33.34
C ALA A 77 0.42 10.87 34.00
N TYR A 78 0.17 9.77 33.30
CA TYR A 78 0.65 8.46 33.74
C TYR A 78 2.18 8.42 33.69
N ARG A 79 2.79 7.55 34.52
CA ARG A 79 4.24 7.36 34.49
C ARG A 79 4.64 6.56 33.25
N SER A 80 5.46 7.14 32.40
CA SER A 80 6.13 6.49 31.27
C SER A 80 7.62 6.30 31.56
N ASN A 81 8.23 5.31 30.92
CA ASN A 81 9.69 5.16 30.92
C ASN A 81 10.35 6.11 29.87
N PRO A 82 11.68 6.27 29.89
CA PRO A 82 12.36 7.16 28.95
C PRO A 82 12.17 6.80 27.47
N GLU A 83 12.14 5.52 27.13
CA GLU A 83 11.94 5.03 25.75
C GLU A 83 10.52 5.31 25.24
N GLU A 84 9.50 5.05 26.06
CA GLU A 84 8.09 5.38 25.76
C GLU A 84 7.90 6.88 25.57
N THR A 85 8.55 7.69 26.42
CA THR A 85 8.47 9.15 26.33
C THR A 85 9.11 9.67 25.05
N LYS A 86 10.24 9.09 24.62
CA LYS A 86 10.89 9.43 23.34
C LYS A 86 9.99 9.07 22.16
N GLU A 87 9.33 7.92 22.19
CA GLU A 87 8.43 7.51 21.10
C GLU A 87 7.20 8.42 21.01
N LEU A 88 6.60 8.79 22.14
CA LEU A 88 5.49 9.75 22.17
C LEU A 88 5.88 11.14 21.65
N GLN A 89 7.14 11.56 21.80
CA GLN A 89 7.65 12.81 21.26
C GLN A 89 8.02 12.75 19.78
N ARG A 90 8.23 11.54 19.24
CA ARG A 90 8.61 11.32 17.84
C ARG A 90 7.40 11.40 16.91
N GLN A 91 6.23 10.99 17.39
CA GLN A 91 4.95 11.13 16.70
C GLN A 91 4.58 12.60 16.53
#